data_AF-A0A9E2AM97-F1
#
_entry.id   AF-A0A9E2AM97-F1
#
_cell.length_a   1.000
_cell.length_b   1.000
_cell.length_c   1.000
_cell.angle_alpha   90.00
_cell.angle_beta   90.00
_cell.angle_gamma   90.00
#
_symmetry.space_group_name_H-M   'P 1'
#
loop_
_entity.id
_entity.type
_entity.pdbx_description
1 polymer ?
#
loop_
_entity_poly.entity_id
_entity_poly.type
_entity_poly.pdbx_seq_one_letter_code
_entity_poly.pdbx_strand_id
1 'polypeptide(L)'
;MSEAALIVIVLGGILVFITLLVLGIIFGMKAYQKSLAIAQYIINDRDLLLLINDEPDSIINAESLAKTSGLSLGDAKKRLGYLANSGILNRLNNSKFKTFYELKKEIQNDTLIKLSAEPYLTIEDLFELFDHHGYKMSLQDICISTGLPIEIIKREMKYFEKEGIVHSLVRTVGFVQHAVYILQEPYKNDPRRYRNIEEEVNLDLEKIYLKTRPK
;
A
#
# COMPACT_ATOMS: atom_id res chain seq x y z
N MET A 1 -28.07 14.86 45.20
CA MET A 1 -26.80 14.74 44.45
C MET A 1 -26.46 16.13 43.93
N SER A 2 -25.25 16.65 44.15
CA SER A 2 -24.91 18.01 43.70
C SER A 2 -24.81 18.06 42.17
N GLU A 3 -25.08 19.23 41.58
CA GLU A 3 -24.90 19.43 40.13
C GLU A 3 -23.48 19.08 39.69
N ALA A 4 -22.48 19.39 40.53
CA ALA A 4 -21.09 18.98 40.32
C ALA A 4 -20.91 17.46 40.23
N ALA A 5 -21.59 16.69 41.08
CA ALA A 5 -21.53 15.23 41.03
C ALA A 5 -22.19 14.66 39.76
N LEU A 6 -23.31 15.26 39.31
CA LEU A 6 -23.95 14.88 38.05
C LEU A 6 -23.03 15.15 36.85
N ILE A 7 -22.38 16.32 36.81
CA ILE A 7 -21.45 16.70 35.73
C ILE A 7 -20.28 15.73 35.66
N VAL A 8 -19.69 15.37 36.80
CA VAL A 8 -18.56 14.42 36.86
C VAL A 8 -18.97 13.04 36.34
N ILE A 9 -20.16 12.55 36.70
CA ILE A 9 -20.66 11.25 36.22
C ILE A 9 -20.87 11.27 34.70
N VAL A 10 -21.48 12.34 34.16
CA VAL A 10 -21.73 12.48 32.72
C VAL A 10 -20.42 12.56 31.94
N LEU A 11 -19.46 13.39 32.38
CA LEU A 11 -18.16 13.51 31.74
C LEU A 11 -17.35 12.21 31.82
N GLY A 12 -17.40 11.52 32.96
CA GLY A 12 -16.78 10.20 33.12
C GLY A 12 -17.38 9.17 32.16
N GLY A 13 -18.71 9.15 32.01
CA GLY A 13 -19.40 8.27 31.07
C GLY A 13 -19.02 8.53 29.62
N ILE A 14 -18.93 9.80 29.21
CA ILE A 14 -18.49 10.20 27.87
C ILE A 14 -17.05 9.75 27.60
N LEU A 15 -16.14 9.96 28.56
CA LEU A 15 -14.73 9.58 28.41
C LEU A 15 -14.58 8.05 28.26
N VAL A 16 -15.30 7.27 29.06
CA VAL A 16 -15.30 5.80 28.95
C VAL A 16 -15.84 5.36 27.59
N PHE A 17 -16.95 5.95 27.14
CA PHE A 17 -17.53 5.64 25.84
C PHE A 17 -16.57 5.94 24.68
N ILE A 18 -15.93 7.11 24.68
CA ILE A 18 -14.92 7.49 23.68
C ILE A 18 -13.74 6.51 23.70
N THR A 19 -13.27 6.14 24.90
CA THR A 19 -12.14 5.20 25.05
C THR A 19 -12.48 3.83 24.46
N LEU A 20 -13.68 3.30 24.75
CA LEU A 20 -14.15 2.03 24.17
C LEU A 20 -14.29 2.10 22.66
N LEU A 21 -14.76 3.23 22.12
CA LEU A 21 -14.88 3.46 20.68
C LEU A 21 -13.50 3.44 20.00
N VAL A 22 -12.52 4.16 20.55
CA VAL A 22 -11.13 4.19 20.05
C VAL A 22 -10.51 2.79 20.10
N LEU A 23 -10.67 2.07 21.20
CA LEU A 23 -10.18 0.69 21.33
C LEU A 23 -10.82 -0.23 20.28
N GLY A 24 -12.14 -0.13 20.08
CA GLY A 24 -12.87 -0.89 19.06
C GLY A 24 -12.33 -0.64 17.65
N ILE A 25 -12.04 0.62 17.30
CA ILE A 25 -11.41 0.97 16.02
C ILE A 25 -10.03 0.33 15.89
N ILE A 26 -9.17 0.43 16.91
CA ILE A 26 -7.81 -0.13 16.88
C ILE A 26 -7.84 -1.65 16.71
N PHE A 27 -8.68 -2.36 17.47
CA PHE A 27 -8.83 -3.82 17.35
C PHE A 27 -9.39 -4.23 15.98
N GLY A 28 -10.38 -3.49 15.46
CA GLY A 28 -10.92 -3.70 14.13
C GLY A 28 -9.86 -3.54 13.03
N MET A 29 -9.01 -2.51 13.13
CA MET A 29 -7.91 -2.29 12.19
C MET A 29 -6.88 -3.42 12.22
N LYS A 30 -6.49 -3.90 13.40
CA LYS A 30 -5.55 -5.04 13.53
C LYS A 30 -6.11 -6.33 12.94
N ALA A 31 -7.38 -6.63 13.21
CA ALA A 31 -8.04 -7.80 12.64
C ALA A 31 -8.14 -7.72 11.10
N TYR A 32 -8.42 -6.52 10.58
CA TYR A 32 -8.45 -6.24 9.15
C TYR A 32 -7.07 -6.48 8.50
N GLN A 33 -5.99 -5.97 9.09
CA GLN A 33 -4.61 -6.19 8.62
C GLN A 33 -4.24 -7.68 8.59
N LYS A 34 -4.55 -8.43 9.67
CA LYS A 34 -4.26 -9.86 9.73
C LYS A 34 -4.96 -10.65 8.61
N SER A 35 -6.21 -10.30 8.32
CA SER A 35 -6.97 -10.91 7.23
C SER A 35 -6.39 -10.59 5.85
N LEU A 36 -5.90 -9.37 5.63
CA LEU A 36 -5.21 -8.99 4.39
C LEU A 36 -3.92 -9.78 4.19
N ALA A 37 -3.13 -9.96 5.26
CA ALA A 37 -1.89 -10.74 5.21
C ALA A 37 -2.15 -12.21 4.83
N ILE A 38 -3.24 -12.81 5.33
CA ILE A 38 -3.64 -14.17 4.93
C ILE A 38 -4.07 -14.22 3.46
N ALA A 39 -4.85 -13.24 3.01
CA ALA A 39 -5.30 -13.18 1.61
C ALA A 39 -4.14 -12.99 0.62
N GLN A 40 -3.07 -12.29 1.02
CA GLN A 40 -1.83 -12.14 0.24
C GLN A 40 -1.11 -13.47 -0.02
N TYR A 41 -1.30 -14.48 0.82
CA TYR A 41 -0.73 -15.81 0.59
C TYR A 41 -1.41 -16.56 -0.56
N ILE A 42 -2.67 -16.23 -0.85
CA ILE A 42 -3.46 -16.87 -1.91
C ILE A 42 -3.14 -16.23 -3.27
N ILE A 43 -3.19 -14.90 -3.33
CA ILE A 43 -2.81 -14.12 -4.52
C ILE A 43 -2.06 -12.88 -4.05
N ASN A 44 -0.82 -12.69 -4.53
CA ASN A 44 -0.03 -11.51 -4.18
C ASN A 44 -0.58 -10.26 -4.89
N ASP A 45 -0.10 -9.08 -4.50
CA ASP A 45 -0.62 -7.82 -5.03
C ASP A 45 -0.34 -7.66 -6.52
N ARG A 46 0.84 -8.06 -7.00
CA ARG A 46 1.21 -8.01 -8.42
C ARG A 46 0.31 -8.90 -9.28
N ASP A 47 0.14 -10.16 -8.89
CA ASP A 47 -0.67 -11.13 -9.63
C ASP A 47 -2.13 -10.71 -9.65
N LEU A 48 -2.64 -10.10 -8.57
CA LEU A 48 -3.98 -9.53 -8.55
C LEU A 48 -4.11 -8.38 -9.55
N LEU A 49 -3.13 -7.47 -9.62
CA LEU A 49 -3.16 -6.35 -10.57
C LEU A 49 -3.07 -6.84 -12.02
N LEU A 50 -2.23 -7.85 -12.30
CA LEU A 50 -2.14 -8.49 -13.61
C LEU A 50 -3.45 -9.20 -13.96
N LEU A 51 -4.08 -9.90 -13.01
CA LEU A 51 -5.38 -10.53 -13.21
C LEU A 51 -6.46 -9.52 -13.59
N ILE A 52 -6.49 -8.34 -12.96
CA ILE A 52 -7.43 -7.26 -13.34
C ILE A 52 -7.12 -6.73 -14.74
N ASN A 53 -5.84 -6.57 -15.08
CA ASN A 53 -5.41 -6.11 -16.39
C ASN A 53 -5.81 -7.07 -17.51
N ASP A 54 -5.81 -8.37 -17.23
CA ASP A 54 -6.11 -9.44 -18.18
C ASP A 54 -7.63 -9.66 -18.39
N GLU A 55 -8.50 -9.01 -17.59
CA GLU A 55 -9.94 -9.01 -17.86
C GLU A 55 -10.22 -8.27 -19.19
N PRO A 56 -11.14 -8.77 -20.05
CA PRO A 56 -11.37 -8.19 -21.38
C PRO A 56 -11.79 -6.72 -21.40
N ASP A 57 -12.45 -6.25 -20.35
CA ASP A 57 -12.84 -4.86 -20.14
C ASP A 57 -11.97 -4.16 -19.08
N SER A 58 -10.95 -4.84 -18.56
CA SER A 58 -10.07 -4.40 -17.47
C SER A 58 -10.84 -3.98 -16.20
N ILE A 59 -12.05 -4.53 -16.01
CA ILE A 59 -12.94 -4.24 -14.88
C ILE A 59 -13.25 -5.54 -14.12
N ILE A 60 -13.13 -5.49 -12.80
CA ILE A 60 -13.46 -6.62 -11.93
C ILE A 60 -14.43 -6.23 -10.81
N ASN A 61 -15.15 -7.20 -10.27
CA ASN A 61 -15.88 -7.05 -9.02
C ASN A 61 -15.49 -8.15 -8.03
N ALA A 62 -15.88 -8.00 -6.76
CA ALA A 62 -15.46 -8.92 -5.71
C ALA A 62 -15.98 -10.36 -5.93
N GLU A 63 -17.15 -10.55 -6.54
CA GLU A 63 -17.65 -11.89 -6.85
C GLU A 63 -16.85 -12.58 -7.96
N SER A 64 -16.49 -11.83 -9.01
CA SER A 64 -15.63 -12.35 -10.09
C SER A 64 -14.24 -12.69 -9.55
N LEU A 65 -13.61 -11.78 -8.80
CA LEU A 65 -12.30 -12.01 -8.20
C LEU A 65 -12.30 -13.24 -7.28
N ALA A 66 -13.31 -13.40 -6.42
CA ALA A 66 -13.41 -14.58 -5.55
C ALA A 66 -13.48 -15.89 -6.33
N LYS A 67 -14.19 -15.91 -7.46
CA LYS A 67 -14.31 -17.09 -8.32
C LYS A 67 -13.01 -17.44 -9.04
N THR A 68 -12.25 -16.45 -9.49
CA THR A 68 -11.03 -16.67 -10.30
C THR A 68 -9.77 -16.85 -9.47
N SER A 69 -9.69 -16.25 -8.28
CA SER A 69 -8.49 -16.30 -7.42
C SER A 69 -8.55 -17.31 -6.27
N GLY A 70 -9.71 -17.92 -6.01
CA GLY A 70 -9.91 -18.79 -4.84
C GLY A 70 -10.04 -18.05 -3.50
N LEU A 71 -10.04 -16.70 -3.52
CA LEU A 71 -10.32 -15.89 -2.34
C LEU A 71 -11.77 -16.07 -1.86
N SER A 72 -11.99 -15.92 -0.56
CA SER A 72 -13.35 -15.72 -0.05
C SER A 72 -13.92 -14.40 -0.57
N LEU A 73 -15.24 -14.29 -0.70
CA LEU A 73 -15.89 -13.03 -1.11
C LEU A 73 -15.52 -11.87 -0.17
N GLY A 74 -15.37 -12.17 1.14
CA GLY A 74 -14.94 -11.19 2.12
C GLY A 74 -13.52 -10.68 1.85
N ASP A 75 -12.58 -11.58 1.57
CA ASP A 75 -11.19 -11.22 1.29
C ASP A 75 -11.06 -10.49 -0.05
N ALA A 76 -11.79 -10.91 -1.09
CA ALA A 76 -11.85 -10.19 -2.35
C ALA A 76 -12.31 -8.73 -2.18
N LYS A 77 -13.37 -8.50 -1.39
CA LYS A 77 -13.83 -7.13 -1.04
C LYS A 77 -12.76 -6.32 -0.32
N LYS A 78 -12.09 -6.92 0.67
CA LYS A 78 -11.01 -6.24 1.44
C LYS A 78 -9.83 -5.90 0.55
N ARG A 79 -9.39 -6.83 -0.31
CA ARG A 79 -8.28 -6.68 -1.25
C ARG A 79 -8.54 -5.54 -2.24
N LEU A 80 -9.68 -5.57 -2.93
CA LEU A 80 -10.08 -4.52 -3.88
C LEU A 80 -10.27 -3.17 -3.18
N GLY A 81 -10.90 -3.17 -2.00
CA GLY A 81 -11.04 -1.96 -1.18
C GLY A 81 -9.70 -1.37 -0.76
N TYR A 82 -8.75 -2.21 -0.34
CA TYR A 82 -7.40 -1.81 0.04
C TYR A 82 -6.64 -1.18 -1.13
N LEU A 83 -6.68 -1.80 -2.32
CA LEU A 83 -6.01 -1.26 -3.51
C LEU A 83 -6.65 0.05 -4.00
N ALA A 84 -7.98 0.15 -3.97
CA ALA A 84 -8.68 1.39 -4.26
C ALA A 84 -8.32 2.52 -3.28
N ASN A 85 -8.30 2.23 -1.98
CA ASN A 85 -7.90 3.20 -0.96
C ASN A 85 -6.40 3.56 -1.03
N SER A 86 -5.60 2.70 -1.65
CA SER A 86 -4.18 2.96 -1.95
C SER A 86 -3.98 3.78 -3.23
N GLY A 87 -5.06 4.16 -3.89
CA GLY A 87 -5.03 4.96 -5.12
C GLY A 87 -4.59 4.17 -6.36
N ILE A 88 -4.61 2.84 -6.32
CA ILE A 88 -4.22 1.95 -7.42
C ILE A 88 -5.42 1.61 -8.31
N LEU A 89 -6.60 1.44 -7.71
CA LEU A 89 -7.84 1.16 -8.42
C LEU A 89 -8.81 2.35 -8.36
N ASN A 90 -9.57 2.56 -9.43
CA ASN A 90 -10.79 3.39 -9.36
C ASN A 90 -11.97 2.52 -8.92
N ARG A 91 -12.96 3.13 -8.25
CA ARG A 91 -14.26 2.49 -7.97
C ARG A 91 -15.31 3.00 -8.94
N LEU A 92 -16.02 2.07 -9.55
CA LEU A 92 -17.17 2.32 -10.40
C LEU A 92 -18.40 1.73 -9.72
N ASN A 93 -19.55 2.41 -9.79
CA ASN A 93 -20.81 1.86 -9.29
C ASN A 93 -21.84 1.85 -10.41
N ASN A 94 -22.58 0.76 -10.55
CA ASN A 94 -23.72 0.73 -11.46
C ASN A 94 -24.99 1.27 -10.78
N SER A 95 -26.08 1.37 -11.55
CA SER A 95 -27.41 1.81 -11.06
C SER A 95 -28.01 0.94 -9.96
N LYS A 96 -27.48 -0.27 -9.75
CA LYS A 96 -27.88 -1.21 -8.69
C LYS A 96 -26.94 -1.19 -7.48
N PHE A 97 -26.11 -0.15 -7.36
CA PHE A 97 -25.11 0.00 -6.30
C PHE A 97 -24.08 -1.15 -6.22
N LYS A 98 -23.91 -1.90 -7.31
CA LYS A 98 -22.83 -2.89 -7.40
C LYS A 98 -21.52 -2.16 -7.69
N THR A 99 -20.51 -2.42 -6.88
CA THR A 99 -19.17 -1.83 -7.04
C THR A 99 -18.30 -2.70 -7.94
N PHE A 100 -17.66 -2.04 -8.90
CA PHE A 100 -16.66 -2.57 -9.80
C PHE A 100 -15.36 -1.76 -9.62
N TYR A 101 -14.26 -2.34 -10.08
CA TYR A 101 -12.92 -1.80 -9.92
C TYR A 101 -12.17 -1.93 -11.23
N GLU A 102 -11.44 -0.88 -11.59
CA GLU A 102 -10.53 -0.85 -12.75
C GLU A 102 -9.17 -0.32 -12.30
N LEU A 103 -8.12 -0.68 -13.03
CA LEU A 103 -6.80 -0.10 -12.81
C LEU A 103 -6.83 1.40 -13.10
N LYS A 104 -6.22 2.20 -12.20
CA LYS A 104 -6.16 3.64 -12.41
C LYS A 104 -5.16 4.04 -13.49
N LYS A 105 -4.08 3.27 -13.62
CA LYS A 105 -3.04 3.39 -14.63
C LYS A 105 -2.96 2.05 -15.36
N GLU A 106 -2.90 2.08 -16.69
CA GLU A 106 -2.62 0.88 -17.47
C GLU A 106 -1.26 0.29 -17.09
N ILE A 107 -1.17 -1.04 -17.06
CA ILE A 107 0.10 -1.72 -16.86
C ILE A 107 0.84 -1.71 -18.19
N GLN A 108 1.96 -1.01 -18.25
CA GLN A 108 2.87 -1.09 -19.38
C GLN A 108 3.64 -2.40 -19.24
N ASN A 109 3.59 -3.24 -20.28
CA ASN A 109 4.38 -4.47 -20.38
C ASN A 109 5.83 -4.11 -20.71
N ASP A 110 6.49 -3.41 -19.79
CA ASP A 110 7.87 -3.01 -19.97
C ASP A 110 8.82 -4.14 -19.60
N THR A 111 10.01 -4.06 -20.21
CA THR A 111 11.12 -4.99 -20.06
C THR A 111 11.43 -5.27 -18.60
N LEU A 112 11.57 -6.55 -18.25
CA LEU A 112 11.96 -7.02 -16.93
C LEU A 112 13.26 -6.33 -16.48
N ILE A 113 13.17 -5.51 -15.43
CA ILE A 113 14.32 -4.96 -14.72
C ILE A 113 14.88 -6.06 -13.83
N LYS A 114 16.21 -6.21 -13.78
CA LYS A 114 16.85 -7.24 -12.96
C LYS A 114 17.14 -6.69 -11.57
N LEU A 115 16.13 -6.73 -10.72
CA LEU A 115 16.22 -6.32 -9.32
C LEU A 115 16.83 -7.41 -8.44
N SER A 116 17.22 -7.02 -7.23
CA SER A 116 17.70 -7.92 -6.18
C SER A 116 16.64 -8.96 -5.80
N ALA A 117 17.09 -10.07 -5.20
CA ALA A 117 16.22 -11.14 -4.71
C ALA A 117 15.71 -10.87 -3.28
N GLU A 118 16.02 -9.70 -2.72
CA GLU A 118 15.69 -9.38 -1.33
C GLU A 118 14.19 -9.17 -1.15
N PRO A 119 13.62 -9.54 0.02
CA PRO A 119 12.19 -9.37 0.30
C PRO A 119 11.82 -7.93 0.71
N TYR A 120 12.70 -6.98 0.41
CA TYR A 120 12.58 -5.54 0.64
C TYR A 120 13.28 -4.81 -0.50
N LEU A 121 12.91 -3.56 -0.74
CA LEU A 121 13.48 -2.75 -1.79
C LEU A 121 14.84 -2.20 -1.35
N THR A 122 15.94 -2.65 -1.95
CA THR A 122 17.27 -2.10 -1.66
C THR A 122 17.43 -0.69 -2.25
N ILE A 123 18.45 0.06 -1.82
CA ILE A 123 18.79 1.34 -2.46
C ILE A 123 19.14 1.15 -3.95
N GLU A 124 19.85 0.08 -4.30
CA GLU A 124 20.22 -0.20 -5.69
C GLU A 124 18.96 -0.42 -6.54
N ASP A 125 18.04 -1.26 -6.05
CA ASP A 125 16.74 -1.50 -6.70
C ASP A 125 15.96 -0.20 -6.85
N LEU A 126 15.95 0.63 -5.81
CA LEU A 126 15.26 1.92 -5.82
C LEU A 126 15.78 2.81 -6.94
N PHE A 127 17.10 2.94 -7.09
CA PHE A 127 17.70 3.76 -8.14
C PHE A 127 17.48 3.17 -9.54
N GLU A 128 17.61 1.86 -9.71
CA GLU A 128 17.35 1.20 -11.00
C GLU A 128 15.89 1.37 -11.43
N LEU A 129 14.95 1.23 -10.48
CA LEU A 129 13.54 1.51 -10.70
C LEU A 129 13.30 2.96 -11.13
N PHE A 130 13.91 3.93 -10.43
CA PHE A 130 13.73 5.34 -10.78
C PHE A 130 14.31 5.69 -12.15
N ASP A 131 15.48 5.15 -12.51
CA ASP A 131 16.05 5.36 -13.84
C ASP A 131 15.15 4.79 -14.93
N HIS A 132 14.61 3.58 -14.70
CA HIS A 132 13.71 2.91 -15.64
C HIS A 132 12.39 3.67 -15.86
N HIS A 133 11.79 4.18 -14.79
CA HIS A 133 10.48 4.84 -14.83
C HIS A 133 10.55 6.36 -15.02
N GLY A 134 11.66 6.90 -15.52
CA GLY A 134 11.80 8.33 -15.81
C GLY A 134 11.74 9.23 -14.56
N TYR A 135 12.32 8.75 -13.46
CA TYR A 135 12.48 9.43 -12.17
C TYR A 135 11.16 9.77 -11.44
N LYS A 136 10.06 9.10 -11.82
CA LYS A 136 8.74 9.30 -11.21
C LYS A 136 7.94 8.01 -11.22
N MET A 137 7.57 7.51 -10.03
CA MET A 137 6.88 6.22 -9.91
C MET A 137 5.65 6.29 -9.03
N SER A 138 4.63 5.51 -9.36
CA SER A 138 3.51 5.22 -8.48
C SER A 138 3.74 3.94 -7.68
N LEU A 139 2.92 3.71 -6.65
CA LEU A 139 2.89 2.42 -5.94
C LEU A 139 2.64 1.23 -6.87
N GLN A 140 1.81 1.42 -7.89
CA GLN A 140 1.52 0.39 -8.88
C GLN A 140 2.77 0.03 -9.69
N ASP A 141 3.54 1.03 -10.13
CA ASP A 141 4.77 0.83 -10.93
C ASP A 141 5.80 0.01 -10.17
N ILE A 142 6.02 0.34 -8.90
CA ILE A 142 6.95 -0.37 -8.02
C ILE A 142 6.46 -1.81 -7.78
N CYS A 143 5.16 -2.01 -7.53
CA CYS A 143 4.57 -3.33 -7.30
C CYS A 143 4.70 -4.26 -8.52
N ILE A 144 4.40 -3.75 -9.71
CA ILE A 144 4.52 -4.53 -10.94
C ILE A 144 5.97 -4.90 -11.23
N SER A 145 6.90 -3.96 -10.99
CA SER A 145 8.33 -4.15 -11.27
C SER A 145 9.02 -5.09 -10.28
N THR A 146 8.67 -5.00 -8.99
CA THR A 146 9.34 -5.74 -7.90
C THR A 146 8.63 -7.02 -7.47
N GLY A 147 7.32 -7.09 -7.66
CA GLY A 147 6.48 -8.12 -7.03
C GLY A 147 6.30 -7.94 -5.52
N LEU A 148 6.84 -6.88 -4.91
CA LEU A 148 6.68 -6.62 -3.49
C LEU A 148 5.23 -6.23 -3.17
N PRO A 149 4.67 -6.69 -2.04
CA PRO A 149 3.38 -6.24 -1.54
C PRO A 149 3.32 -4.72 -1.36
N ILE A 150 2.18 -4.10 -1.64
CA ILE A 150 1.96 -2.65 -1.53
C ILE A 150 2.25 -2.14 -0.11
N GLU A 151 1.94 -2.94 0.92
CA GLU A 151 2.22 -2.57 2.31
C GLU A 151 3.72 -2.47 2.60
N ILE A 152 4.51 -3.39 2.04
CA ILE A 152 5.97 -3.40 2.14
C ILE A 152 6.53 -2.16 1.44
N ILE A 153 6.10 -1.91 0.20
CA ILE A 153 6.53 -0.74 -0.58
C ILE A 153 6.22 0.57 0.16
N LYS A 154 4.99 0.73 0.69
CA LYS A 154 4.61 1.94 1.44
C LYS A 154 5.48 2.17 2.67
N ARG A 155 5.80 1.10 3.41
CA ARG A 155 6.66 1.17 4.60
C ARG A 155 8.06 1.65 4.22
N GLU A 156 8.61 1.10 3.16
CA GLU A 156 9.98 1.35 2.71
C GLU A 156 10.10 2.74 2.08
N MET A 157 9.14 3.15 1.23
CA MET A 157 9.06 4.51 0.71
C MET A 157 8.97 5.57 1.81
N LYS A 158 8.25 5.28 2.90
CA LYS A 158 8.20 6.17 4.07
C LYS A 158 9.55 6.24 4.81
N TYR A 159 10.32 5.16 4.80
CA TYR A 159 11.67 5.18 5.35
C TYR A 159 12.61 5.99 4.45
N PHE A 160 12.63 5.75 3.15
CA PHE A 160 13.40 6.53 2.18
C PHE A 160 13.04 8.02 2.18
N GLU A 161 11.78 8.36 2.43
CA GLU A 161 11.36 9.76 2.59
C GLU A 161 11.98 10.41 3.83
N LYS A 162 12.05 9.69 4.95
CA LYS A 162 12.70 10.18 6.18
C LYS A 162 14.21 10.36 6.03
N GLU A 163 14.86 9.45 5.30
CA GLU A 163 16.29 9.53 4.98
C GLU A 163 16.61 10.58 3.91
N GLY A 164 15.60 11.32 3.42
CA GLY A 164 15.80 12.37 2.44
C GLY A 164 16.12 11.87 1.02
N ILE A 165 15.86 10.60 0.73
CA ILE A 165 16.16 9.97 -0.57
C ILE A 165 15.03 10.21 -1.57
N VAL A 166 13.78 10.07 -1.12
CA VAL A 166 12.57 10.17 -1.95
C VAL A 166 11.65 11.28 -1.43
N HIS A 167 10.92 11.95 -2.32
CA HIS A 167 9.76 12.79 -1.96
C HIS A 167 8.47 12.08 -2.36
N SER A 168 7.51 12.01 -1.43
CA SER A 168 6.15 11.56 -1.72
C SER A 168 5.26 12.75 -2.09
N LEU A 169 4.89 12.86 -3.36
CA LEU A 169 3.91 13.83 -3.85
C LEU A 169 2.52 13.20 -3.82
N VAL A 170 1.59 13.83 -3.10
CA VAL A 170 0.19 13.39 -3.06
C VAL A 170 -0.63 14.19 -4.06
N ARG A 171 -1.18 13.51 -5.06
CA ARG A 171 -2.22 14.06 -5.93
C ARG A 171 -3.58 13.67 -5.40
N THR A 172 -4.37 14.64 -4.97
CA THR A 172 -5.74 14.42 -4.51
C THR A 172 -6.70 14.54 -5.69
N VAL A 173 -7.48 13.50 -5.95
CA VAL A 173 -8.59 13.51 -6.92
C VAL A 173 -9.86 13.10 -6.17
N GLY A 174 -10.71 14.08 -5.86
CA GLY A 174 -11.84 13.88 -4.96
C GLY A 174 -11.40 13.49 -3.55
N PHE A 175 -11.85 12.35 -3.05
CA PHE A 175 -11.47 11.80 -1.73
C PHE A 175 -10.31 10.80 -1.78
N VAL A 176 -9.76 10.52 -2.97
CA VAL A 176 -8.68 9.54 -3.14
C VAL A 176 -7.34 10.25 -3.31
N GLN A 177 -6.36 9.79 -2.54
CA GLN A 177 -4.98 10.28 -2.58
C GLN A 177 -4.12 9.33 -3.41
N HIS A 178 -3.34 9.89 -4.33
CA HIS A 178 -2.40 9.16 -5.16
C HIS A 178 -0.99 9.58 -4.78
N ALA A 179 -0.24 8.65 -4.19
CA ALA A 179 1.18 8.86 -3.92
C ALA A 179 1.98 8.64 -5.20
N VAL A 180 2.80 9.63 -5.53
CA VAL A 180 3.80 9.56 -6.57
C VAL A 180 5.14 9.88 -5.93
N TYR A 181 6.12 9.02 -6.16
CA TYR A 181 7.46 9.15 -5.61
C TYR A 181 8.40 9.76 -6.65
N ILE A 182 9.29 10.63 -6.20
CA ILE A 182 10.39 11.21 -6.99
C ILE A 182 11.68 11.15 -6.18
N LEU A 183 12.84 11.01 -6.84
CA LEU A 183 14.14 11.15 -6.16
C LEU A 183 14.38 12.61 -5.76
N GLN A 184 14.92 12.79 -4.56
CA GLN A 184 15.39 14.10 -4.09
C GLN A 184 16.76 14.43 -4.69
N GLU A 185 17.09 15.72 -4.70
CA GLU A 185 18.48 16.15 -4.87
C GLU A 185 19.27 15.79 -3.62
N PRO A 186 20.48 15.22 -3.73
CA PRO A 186 21.34 15.09 -4.92
C PRO A 186 21.20 13.78 -5.72
N TYR A 187 20.36 12.84 -5.27
CA TYR A 187 20.25 11.49 -5.84
C TYR A 187 19.80 11.48 -7.31
N LYS A 188 19.06 12.51 -7.73
CA LYS A 188 18.65 12.68 -9.13
C LYS A 188 19.83 12.95 -10.07
N ASN A 189 20.88 13.65 -9.60
CA ASN A 189 21.98 14.11 -10.43
C ASN A 189 23.21 13.19 -10.40
N ASP A 190 23.43 12.44 -9.32
CA ASP A 190 24.53 11.48 -9.22
C ASP A 190 24.21 10.30 -8.27
N PRO A 191 23.37 9.34 -8.69
CA PRO A 191 22.97 8.21 -7.84
C PRO A 191 24.17 7.36 -7.35
N ARG A 192 25.22 7.26 -8.19
CA ARG A 192 26.38 6.37 -7.96
C ARG A 192 27.31 6.88 -6.87
N ARG A 193 27.28 8.17 -6.55
CA ARG A 193 28.12 8.78 -5.51
C ARG A 193 27.68 8.44 -4.09
N TYR A 194 26.50 7.84 -3.94
CA TYR A 194 25.89 7.51 -2.65
C TYR A 194 25.98 6.03 -2.27
N ARG A 195 26.86 5.25 -2.92
CA ARG A 195 27.13 3.86 -2.49
C ARG A 195 27.56 3.72 -1.03
N ASN A 196 28.12 4.75 -0.42
CA ASN A 196 28.58 4.69 0.97
C ASN A 196 27.43 4.67 2.00
N ILE A 197 26.22 5.13 1.65
CA ILE A 197 25.01 5.01 2.50
C ILE A 197 24.20 3.75 2.20
N GLU A 198 24.54 3.05 1.12
CA GLU A 198 23.84 1.84 0.67
C GLU A 198 23.92 0.71 1.71
N GLU A 199 25.10 0.49 2.30
CA GLU A 199 25.27 -0.53 3.34
C GLU A 199 24.43 -0.22 4.58
N GLU A 200 24.46 1.02 5.08
CA GLU A 200 23.73 1.42 6.28
C GLU A 200 22.21 1.32 6.08
N VAL A 201 21.70 1.87 4.97
CA VAL A 201 20.28 1.87 4.65
C VAL A 201 19.77 0.46 4.39
N ASN A 202 20.51 -0.37 3.65
CA ASN A 202 20.11 -1.76 3.39
C ASN A 202 20.09 -2.59 4.68
N LEU A 203 21.07 -2.40 5.58
CA LEU A 203 21.07 -3.06 6.90
C LEU A 203 19.86 -2.66 7.75
N ASP A 204 19.45 -1.40 7.69
CA ASP A 204 18.28 -0.94 8.44
C ASP A 204 16.97 -1.47 7.85
N LEU A 205 16.86 -1.56 6.53
CA LEU A 205 15.73 -2.21 5.86
C LEU A 205 15.63 -3.69 6.21
N GLU A 206 16.76 -4.41 6.25
CA GLU A 206 16.80 -5.80 6.69
C GLU A 206 16.29 -5.94 8.14
N LYS A 207 16.77 -5.08 9.06
CA LYS A 207 16.29 -5.07 10.45
C LYS A 207 14.79 -4.79 10.54
N ILE A 208 14.27 -3.84 9.74
CA ILE A 208 12.84 -3.51 9.68
C ILE A 208 12.04 -4.72 9.19
N TYR A 209 12.52 -5.40 8.15
CA TYR A 209 11.90 -6.61 7.62
C TYR A 209 11.86 -7.73 8.67
N LEU A 210 13.00 -8.05 9.30
CA LEU A 210 13.10 -9.11 10.31
C LEU A 210 12.19 -8.85 11.52
N LYS A 211 12.00 -7.60 11.92
CA LYS A 211 11.11 -7.22 13.02
C LYS A 211 9.63 -7.36 12.67
N THR A 212 9.28 -7.22 11.40
CA THR A 212 7.88 -7.20 10.94
C THR A 212 7.40 -8.53 10.37
N ARG A 213 8.30 -9.50 10.18
CA ARG A 213 7.96 -10.85 9.73
C ARG A 213 6.95 -11.50 10.71
N PRO A 214 5.77 -11.95 10.24
CA PRO A 214 4.86 -12.72 11.08
C PRO A 214 5.57 -14.02 11.52
N LYS A 215 5.55 -14.28 12.82
CA LYS A 215 6.02 -15.56 13.40
C LYS A 215 5.08 -16.70 13.01
#